data_AF-B3Q3P2-F1
#
_entry.id   AF-B3Q3P2-F1
#
_cell.length_a   1.000
_cell.length_b   1.000
_cell.length_c   1.000
_cell.angle_alpha   90.00
_cell.angle_beta   90.00
_cell.angle_gamma   90.00
#
_symmetry.space_group_name_H-M   'P 1'
#
loop_
_entity.id
_entity.type
_entity.pdbx_description
1 polymer ?
#
loop_
_entity_poly.entity_id
_entity_poly.type
_entity_poly.pdbx_seq_one_letter_code
_entity_poly.pdbx_strand_id
1 'polypeptide(L)' 'MAIDYPTHELDANAALAGVGVALLSPVLFRPLLEKGLLIAPFSYVLSGPAWHFALMRADDPRLAPRQLCAWLREQAHEPV' A
#
# COMPACT_ATOMS: atom_id res chain seq x y z
N MET A 1 21.14 8.14 -13.43
CA MET A 1 19.95 9.01 -13.60
C MET A 1 19.10 8.86 -12.36
N ALA A 2 19.00 9.90 -11.54
CA ALA A 2 18.07 9.92 -10.41
C ALA A 2 16.68 10.16 -11.00
N ILE A 3 15.82 9.15 -10.91
CA ILE A 3 14.40 9.33 -11.20
C ILE A 3 13.85 10.10 -10.00
N ASP A 4 13.48 11.35 -10.22
CA ASP A 4 12.83 12.18 -9.21
C ASP A 4 11.42 11.59 -8.97
N TYR A 5 11.14 11.15 -7.74
CA TYR A 5 9.85 10.54 -7.36
C TYR A 5 9.08 11.45 -6.37
N PRO A 6 8.72 12.68 -6.75
CA PRO A 6 8.05 13.62 -5.84
C PRO A 6 6.71 13.07 -5.30
N THR A 7 6.08 12.14 -6.02
CA THR A 7 4.83 11.48 -5.59
C THR A 7 5.03 10.46 -4.48
N HIS A 8 6.18 9.76 -4.43
CA HIS A 8 6.38 8.67 -3.47
C HIS A 8 6.60 9.19 -2.05
N GLU A 9 7.24 10.35 -1.89
CA GLU A 9 7.38 11.00 -0.59
C GLU A 9 6.03 11.51 -0.07
N LEU A 10 5.17 12.02 -0.95
CA LEU A 10 3.82 12.45 -0.58
C LEU A 10 2.97 11.27 -0.11
N ASP A 11 2.99 10.17 -0.86
CA ASP A 11 2.28 8.94 -0.53
C ASP A 11 2.80 8.32 0.79
N ALA A 12 4.12 8.35 1.00
CA ALA A 12 4.74 7.89 2.24
C ALA A 12 4.36 8.76 3.45
N ASN A 13 4.34 10.08 3.30
CA ASN A 13 3.92 10.99 4.35
C ASN A 13 2.44 10.82 4.70
N ALA A 14 1.58 10.56 3.71
CA ALA A 14 0.18 10.24 3.93
C ALA A 14 0.02 8.92 4.73
N ALA A 15 0.76 7.87 4.35
CA ALA A 15 0.76 6.61 5.10
C ALA A 15 1.26 6.79 6.54
N LEU A 16 2.36 7.55 6.74
CA LEU A 16 2.91 7.88 8.06
C LEU A 16 1.93 8.67 8.93
N ALA A 17 1.13 9.56 8.34
CA ALA A 17 0.09 10.30 9.04
C ALA A 17 -1.16 9.46 9.36
N GLY A 18 -1.19 8.18 8.94
CA GLY A 18 -2.31 7.27 9.20
C GLY A 18 -3.54 7.55 8.33
N VAL A 19 -3.42 8.31 7.24
CA VAL A 19 -4.57 8.62 6.37
C VAL A 19 -4.90 7.51 5.37
N GLY A 20 -4.06 6.48 5.26
CA GLY A 20 -4.28 5.36 4.34
C GLY A 20 -3.07 4.46 4.17
N VAL A 21 -3.02 3.80 3.00
CA VAL A 21 -1.95 2.87 2.59
C VAL A 21 -1.31 3.35 1.29
N ALA A 22 -0.03 3.05 1.10
CA ALA A 22 0.73 3.44 -0.08
C ALA A 22 1.56 2.28 -0.65
N LEU A 23 1.70 2.23 -1.97
CA LEU A 23 2.64 1.34 -2.64
C LEU A 23 3.99 2.04 -2.75
N LEU A 24 4.94 1.62 -1.90
CA LEU A 24 6.23 2.26 -1.76
C LEU A 24 7.37 1.30 -2.07
N SER A 25 8.52 1.83 -2.49
CA SER A 25 9.72 1.02 -2.68
C SER A 25 10.24 0.51 -1.32
N PRO A 26 10.33 -0.80 -1.08
CA PRO A 26 10.83 -1.33 0.18
C PRO A 26 12.27 -0.88 0.47
N VAL A 27 13.08 -0.66 -0.58
CA VAL A 27 14.48 -0.22 -0.43
C VAL A 27 14.56 1.22 0.04
N LEU A 28 13.77 2.12 -0.54
CA LEU A 28 13.80 3.54 -0.19
C LEU A 28 13.21 3.80 1.21
N PHE A 29 12.17 3.06 1.59
CA PHE A 29 11.44 3.28 2.84
C PHE A 29 11.77 2.27 3.95
N ARG A 30 12.79 1.42 3.76
CA ARG A 30 13.28 0.46 4.76
C ARG A 30 13.50 1.08 6.16
N PRO A 31 14.08 2.29 6.31
CA PRO A 31 14.27 2.89 7.63
C PRO A 31 12.95 3.14 8.39
N LEU A 32 11.83 3.37 7.68
CA LEU A 32 10.53 3.56 8.31
C LEU A 32 9.93 2.24 8.78
N LEU A 33 10.17 1.15 8.05
CA LEU A 33 9.78 -0.21 8.43
C LEU A 33 10.57 -0.68 9.65
N GLU A 34 11.91 -0.52 9.63
CA GLU A 34 12.79 -0.92 10.74
C GLU A 34 12.47 -0.18 12.04
N LYS A 35 12.02 1.08 11.95
CA LYS A 35 11.59 1.88 13.10
C LYS A 35 10.15 1.60 13.55
N GLY A 36 9.41 0.73 12.85
CA GLY A 36 8.00 0.45 13.12
C GLY A 36 7.05 1.63 12.86
N LEU A 37 7.49 2.65 12.12
CA LEU A 37 6.65 3.80 11.75
C LEU A 37 5.71 3.46 10.59
N LEU A 38 6.12 2.51 9.75
CA LEU A 38 5.28 1.88 8.75
C LEU A 38 5.32 0.36 8.98
N ILE A 39 4.25 -0.31 8.55
CA ILE A 39 4.18 -1.76 8.47
C ILE A 39 3.98 -2.17 7.01
N ALA A 40 4.58 -3.30 6.62
CA ALA A 40 4.36 -3.94 5.33
C ALA A 40 3.58 -5.25 5.58
N PRO A 41 2.23 -5.23 5.55
CA PRO A 41 1.41 -6.38 5.93
C PRO A 41 1.51 -7.55 4.94
N PHE A 42 2.03 -7.32 3.73
CA PHE A 42 2.20 -8.34 2.71
C PHE A 42 3.67 -8.44 2.30
N SER A 43 4.18 -9.67 2.22
CA SER A 43 5.55 -9.96 1.78
C SER A 43 5.73 -9.86 0.25
N TYR A 44 4.62 -9.85 -0.50
CA TYR A 44 4.65 -9.79 -1.96
C TYR A 44 4.92 -8.37 -2.46
N VAL A 45 5.94 -8.22 -3.31
CA VAL A 45 6.36 -6.93 -3.89
C VAL A 45 6.16 -6.99 -5.40
N LEU A 46 5.48 -5.97 -5.95
CA LEU A 46 5.30 -5.83 -7.39
C LEU A 46 6.65 -5.59 -8.08
N SER A 47 6.84 -6.24 -9.23
CA SER A 47 8.05 -6.11 -10.04
C SER A 47 7.77 -5.34 -11.31
N GLY A 48 8.70 -4.44 -11.67
CA GLY A 48 8.62 -3.64 -12.89
C GLY A 48 7.78 -2.36 -12.75
N PRO A 49 7.74 -1.54 -13.81
CA PRO A 49 7.09 -0.22 -13.77
C PRO A 49 5.57 -0.27 -13.95
N ALA A 50 5.03 -1.41 -14.40
CA ALA A 50 3.63 -1.54 -14.76
C ALA A 50 2.80 -1.99 -13.56
N TRP A 51 1.95 -1.11 -13.06
CA TRP A 51 0.98 -1.40 -12.03
C TRP A 51 -0.26 -0.53 -12.23
N HIS A 52 -1.41 -0.97 -11.72
CA HIS A 52 -2.68 -0.27 -11.88
C HIS A 52 -3.43 -0.28 -10.56
N PHE A 53 -4.16 0.79 -10.27
CA PHE A 53 -5.14 0.79 -9.19
C PHE A 53 -6.44 0.14 -9.64
N ALA A 54 -6.95 -0.81 -8.86
CA ALA A 54 -8.31 -1.29 -8.99
C ALA A 54 -9.25 -0.35 -8.21
N LEU A 55 -10.04 0.45 -8.93
CA LEU A 55 -10.96 1.41 -8.32
C LEU A 55 -12.37 0.83 -8.24
N MET A 56 -12.89 0.69 -7.03
CA MET A 56 -14.30 0.42 -6.80
C MET A 56 -15.06 1.74 -6.68
N ARG A 57 -16.16 1.87 -7.42
CA ARG A 57 -17.05 3.04 -7.27
C ARG A 57 -17.82 2.95 -5.96
N ALA A 58 -18.10 4.09 -5.34
CA ALA A 58 -18.85 4.14 -4.09
C ALA A 58 -20.27 3.52 -4.22
N ASP A 59 -20.87 3.65 -5.41
CA ASP A 59 -22.19 3.16 -5.78
C ASP A 59 -22.18 1.74 -6.38
N ASP A 60 -21.04 1.03 -6.35
CA ASP A 60 -20.95 -0.33 -6.90
C ASP A 60 -21.83 -1.31 -6.09
N PRO A 61 -22.84 -1.95 -6.73
CA PRO A 61 -23.77 -2.85 -6.05
C PRO A 61 -23.20 -4.26 -5.86
N ARG A 62 -22.07 -4.60 -6.50
CA ARG A 62 -21.48 -5.94 -6.41
C ARG A 62 -20.89 -6.16 -5.02
N LEU A 63 -21.24 -7.29 -4.41
CA LEU A 63 -20.72 -7.65 -3.08
C LEU A 63 -19.26 -8.13 -3.14
N ALA A 64 -18.85 -8.79 -4.23
CA ALA A 64 -17.55 -9.44 -4.33
C ALA A 64 -16.34 -8.50 -4.09
N PRO A 65 -16.27 -7.28 -4.68
CA PRO A 65 -15.17 -6.35 -4.38
C PRO A 65 -15.12 -5.93 -2.89
N ARG A 66 -16.28 -5.75 -2.25
CA ARG A 66 -16.34 -5.40 -0.82
C ARG A 66 -15.89 -6.56 0.06
N GLN A 67 -16.28 -7.79 -0.29
CA GLN A 67 -15.83 -9.01 0.38
C GLN A 67 -14.31 -9.21 0.23
N LEU A 68 -13.76 -8.95 -0.96
CA LEU A 68 -12.33 -8.98 -1.20
C LEU A 68 -11.59 -7.94 -0.33
N CYS A 69 -12.09 -6.71 -0.24
CA CYS A 69 -11.50 -5.68 0.63
C CYS A 69 -11.56 -6.07 2.11
N ALA A 70 -12.66 -6.70 2.56
CA ALA A 70 -12.78 -7.18 3.93
C ALA A 70 -11.74 -8.27 4.22
N TRP A 71 -11.65 -9.26 3.34
CA TRP A 71 -10.66 -10.34 3.43
C TRP A 71 -9.21 -9.81 3.43
N LEU A 72 -8.87 -8.86 2.55
CA LEU A 72 -7.52 -8.24 2.53
C LEU A 72 -7.17 -7.56 3.86
N ARG A 73 -8.14 -6.96 4.55
CA ARG A 73 -7.92 -6.34 5.87
C ARG A 73 -7.67 -7.38 6.95
N GLU A 74 -8.37 -8.52 6.90
CA GLU A 74 -8.14 -9.63 7.82
C GLU A 74 -6.73 -10.20 7.63
N GLN A 75 -6.33 -10.45 6.38
CA GLN A 75 -4.98 -10.93 6.04
C GLN A 75 -3.88 -9.95 6.48
N ALA A 76 -4.15 -8.64 6.44
CA ALA A 76 -3.18 -7.65 6.89
C ALA A 76 -2.96 -7.62 8.42
N HIS A 77 -3.86 -8.23 9.21
CA HIS A 77 -3.71 -8.38 10.66
C HIS A 77 -3.15 -9.74 11.07
N GLU A 78 -3.05 -10.69 10.14
CA GLU A 78 -2.42 -11.98 10.42
C GLU A 78 -0.90 -11.78 10.56
N PRO A 79 -0.29 -12.25 11.65
CA PRO A 79 1.16 -12.22 11.76
C PRO A 79 1.77 -13.15 10.70
N VAL A 80 2.72 -12.59 9.92
CA VAL A 80 3.55 -13.33 8.95
C VAL A 80 4.60 -14.16 9.67
#